data_AF-A0A426XDK1-F1
#
_entry.id   AF-A0A426XDK1-F1
#
_cell.length_a   1.000
_cell.length_b   1.000
_cell.length_c   1.000
_cell.angle_alpha   90.00
_cell.angle_beta   90.00
_cell.angle_gamma   90.00
#
_symmetry.space_group_name_H-M   'P 1'
#
loop_
_entity.id
_entity.type
_entity.pdbx_description
1 polymer ?
#
loop_
_entity_poly.entity_id
_entity_poly.type
_entity_poly.pdbx_seq_one_letter_code
_entity_poly.pdbx_strand_id
1 'polypeptide(L)' 'EAAAGKGLRLMLEWGSSWDKRMSWEGWVAWGRVLSAKAKEKTWPRSSWGIVNLGLVR' A
#
# COMPACT_ATOMS: atom_id res chain seq x y z
N GLU A 1 0.74 -4.75 -13.78
CA GLU A 1 1.89 -5.21 -12.95
C GLU A 1 3.03 -4.21 -12.91
N ALA A 2 3.58 -3.74 -14.04
CA ALA A 2 4.72 -2.82 -14.06
C ALA A 2 4.52 -1.52 -13.24
N ALA A 3 3.34 -0.90 -13.31
CA ALA A 3 3.03 0.31 -12.55
C ALA A 3 2.97 0.08 -11.03
N ALA A 4 2.47 -1.08 -10.59
CA ALA A 4 2.37 -1.42 -9.17
C ALA A 4 3.74 -1.75 -8.56
N GLY A 5 4.58 -2.49 -9.30
CA GLY A 5 5.97 -2.74 -8.89
C GLY A 5 6.79 -1.44 -8.81
N LYS A 6 6.61 -0.53 -9.78
CA LYS A 6 7.22 0.80 -9.75
C LYS A 6 6.70 1.64 -8.57
N GLY A 7 5.40 1.59 -8.28
CA GLY A 7 4.80 2.27 -7.13
C GLY A 7 5.36 1.78 -5.78
N LEU A 8 5.47 0.46 -5.59
CA LEU A 8 6.07 -0.13 -4.39
C LEU A 8 7.53 0.28 -4.21
N ARG A 9 8.31 0.23 -5.31
CA ARG A 9 9.71 0.66 -5.30
C ARG A 9 9.83 2.14 -4.91
N LEU A 10 9.01 3.02 -5.50
CA LEU A 10 9.00 4.44 -5.17
C LEU A 10 8.58 4.67 -3.71
N MET A 11 7.62 3.93 -3.17
CA MET A 11 7.25 4.02 -1.75
C MET A 11 8.38 3.62 -0.80
N LEU A 12 9.17 2.60 -1.17
CA LEU A 12 10.35 2.19 -0.39
C LEU A 12 11.50 3.20 -0.53
N GLU A 13 11.75 3.71 -1.73
CA GLU A 13 12.79 4.71 -2.01
C GLU A 13 12.46 6.07 -1.37
N TRP A 14 11.19 6.47 -1.38
CA TRP A 14 10.69 7.67 -0.72
C TRP A 14 10.41 7.45 0.77
N GLY A 15 10.93 6.34 1.33
CA GLY A 15 10.87 5.92 2.73
C GLY A 15 11.20 7.07 3.66
N SER A 16 10.22 7.93 3.84
CA SER A 16 10.29 9.09 4.67
C SER A 16 9.45 8.75 5.86
N SER A 17 10.01 8.92 7.03
CA SER A 17 9.28 8.99 8.29
C SER A 17 8.38 10.25 8.34
N TRP A 18 7.83 10.68 7.19
CA TRP A 18 7.02 11.89 7.06
C TRP A 18 5.72 11.76 7.84
N ASP A 19 5.18 10.54 7.89
CA ASP A 19 4.10 10.17 8.77
C ASP A 19 4.66 9.57 10.08
N LYS A 20 4.80 10.39 11.11
CA LYS A 20 5.19 9.96 12.46
C LYS A 20 4.18 9.00 13.12
N ARG A 21 2.99 8.83 12.53
CA ARG A 21 1.92 7.96 13.04
C ARG A 21 1.99 6.55 12.46
N MET A 22 2.84 6.31 11.45
CA MET A 22 2.95 5.01 10.80
C MET A 22 4.37 4.46 10.93
N SER A 23 4.51 3.26 11.48
CA SER A 23 5.79 2.57 11.53
C SER A 23 6.25 2.14 10.13
N TRP A 24 7.54 1.88 10.00
CA TRP A 24 8.11 1.35 8.76
C TRP A 24 7.43 0.04 8.32
N GLU A 25 7.13 -0.85 9.27
CA GLU A 25 6.44 -2.12 9.04
C GLU A 25 5.02 -1.88 8.50
N GLY A 26 4.32 -0.85 8.99
CA GLY A 26 3.03 -0.43 8.47
C GLY A 26 3.11 -0.03 6.98
N TRP A 27 4.13 0.75 6.62
CA TRP A 27 4.38 1.11 5.22
C TRP A 27 4.71 -0.09 4.33
N VAL A 28 5.54 -1.02 4.81
CA VAL A 28 5.86 -2.27 4.09
C VAL A 28 4.61 -3.13 3.90
N ALA A 29 3.75 -3.24 4.92
CA ALA A 29 2.49 -3.97 4.84
C ALA A 29 1.55 -3.36 3.79
N TRP A 30 1.40 -2.03 3.79
CA TRP A 30 0.62 -1.31 2.78
C TRP A 30 1.12 -1.57 1.36
N GLY A 31 2.44 -1.53 1.15
CA GLY A 31 3.05 -1.83 -0.14
C GLY A 31 2.70 -3.24 -0.66
N ARG A 32 2.66 -4.24 0.22
CA ARG A 32 2.27 -5.63 -0.13
C ARG A 32 0.80 -5.73 -0.51
N VAL A 33 -0.09 -5.09 0.26
CA VAL A 33 -1.53 -5.05 0.01
C VAL A 33 -1.82 -4.40 -1.35
N LEU A 34 -1.18 -3.27 -1.66
CA LEU A 34 -1.32 -2.58 -2.95
C LEU A 34 -0.84 -3.47 -4.11
N SER A 35 0.28 -4.17 -3.94
CA SER A 35 0.80 -5.12 -4.93
C SER A 35 -0.17 -6.30 -5.18
N ALA A 36 -0.74 -6.87 -4.12
CA ALA A 36 -1.74 -7.93 -4.22
C ALA A 36 -3.00 -7.46 -4.98
N LYS A 37 -3.58 -6.31 -4.59
CA LYS A 37 -4.77 -5.75 -5.25
C LYS A 37 -4.52 -5.34 -6.70
N ALA A 38 -3.30 -4.91 -7.03
CA ALA A 38 -2.92 -4.64 -8.41
C ALA A 38 -2.92 -5.89 -9.31
N LYS A 39 -2.61 -7.07 -8.76
CA LYS A 39 -2.70 -8.35 -9.49
C LYS A 39 -4.16 -8.76 -9.69
N GLU A 40 -4.98 -8.61 -8.67
CA GLU A 40 -6.44 -8.86 -8.73
C GLU A 40 -7.19 -7.85 -9.60
N LYS A 41 -6.56 -6.72 -9.96
CA LYS A 41 -7.16 -5.60 -10.71
C LYS A 41 -8.48 -5.09 -10.12
N THR A 42 -8.67 -5.30 -8.82
CA THR A 42 -9.90 -4.95 -8.12
C THR A 42 -9.57 -3.96 -7.02
N TRP A 43 -10.20 -2.79 -7.09
CA TRP A 43 -9.94 -1.67 -6.20
C TRP A 43 -11.24 -1.21 -5.53
N PRO A 44 -11.21 -0.88 -4.23
CA PRO A 44 -12.36 -0.26 -3.58
C PRO A 44 -12.69 1.08 -4.24
N ARG A 45 -13.99 1.38 -4.36
CA ARG A 45 -14.46 2.66 -4.93
C ARG A 45 -14.74 3.73 -3.87
N SER A 46 -14.41 3.46 -2.61
CA SER A 46 -14.60 4.37 -1.49
C SER A 46 -13.33 4.49 -0.67
N SER A 47 -13.12 5.67 -0.07
CA SER A 47 -11.99 5.94 0.81
C SER A 47 -11.94 4.99 2.00
N TRP A 48 -13.11 4.66 2.56
CA TRP A 48 -13.23 3.65 3.62
C TRP A 48 -12.80 2.26 3.16
N GLY A 49 -13.14 1.88 1.93
CA GLY A 49 -12.72 0.60 1.36
C GLY A 49 -11.21 0.52 1.20
N ILE A 50 -10.54 1.64 0.86
CA ILE A 50 -9.07 1.71 0.83
C ILE A 50 -8.49 1.46 2.21
N VAL A 51 -8.94 2.18 3.25
CA VAL A 51 -8.44 2.03 4.64
C VAL A 51 -8.57 0.59 5.13
N ASN A 52 -9.69 -0.07 4.80
CA ASN A 52 -9.95 -1.45 5.18
C ASN A 52 -9.10 -2.50 4.43
N LEU A 53 -8.37 -2.13 3.36
CA LEU A 53 -7.48 -3.07 2.68
C LEU A 53 -6.34 -3.57 3.57
N GLY A 54 -5.90 -2.77 4.55
CA GLY A 54 -4.88 -3.14 5.52
C GLY A 54 -5.40 -3.91 6.73
N LEU A 55 -6.72 -4.01 6.90
CA LEU A 55 -7.34 -4.79 7.98
C LEU A 55 -7.38 -6.27 7.58
N VAL A 56 -6.40 -7.03 8.06
CA VAL A 56 -6.45 -8.50 8.06
C VAL A 56 -7.27 -8.91 9.30
N ARG A 57 -8.19 -9.87 9.13
CA ARG A 57 -8.93 -10.46 10.26
C ARG A 57 -8.02 -11.25 11.19
#